data_AF-A0A5P9CKU5-F1
#
_entry.id   AF-A0A5P9CKU5-F1
#
_cell.length_a   1.000
_cell.length_b   1.000
_cell.length_c   1.000
_cell.angle_alpha   90.00
_cell.angle_beta   90.00
_cell.angle_gamma   90.00
#
_symmetry.space_group_name_H-M   'P 1'
#
loop_
_entity.id
_entity.type
_entity.pdbx_description
1 polymer ?
#
loop_
_entity_poly.entity_id
_entity_poly.type
_entity_poly.pdbx_seq_one_letter_code
_entity_poly.pdbx_strand_id
1 'polypeptide(L)'
;MAEHLTSKDRFYIEKRRAENVLMRAIARELERSPSAISRELRRNTPDDFNGLYCWRAVDKLAKLRRTEASKSKAFKHIDSFVDGYLRQNLANHTSPNVVSGELALKHQTHVSENTLYRYIEHLEEQGESLRKDLPRRGKPYKRSGTVHSTIKNRVDISERPAIADEKTEIGHVEIDTIVGKNHKSQLLTIVDKACKVVTIRRLKSKSAEAVIEGFKEVDGSTFYEFKTITADNGTEFAGHEEIAKITGADFYFAKPYSSWERGLNEHTSGLIRRFLPKGTDFDDVSDEELARIEHILNTRGRESLGFYSPYDIFVQYLNAEQ
;
A
#
# COMPACT_ATOMS: atom_id res chain seq x y z
N MET A 1 28.82 0.83 25.51
CA MET A 1 28.10 1.91 24.81
C MET A 1 27.50 2.84 25.86
N ALA A 2 27.53 4.16 25.65
CA ALA A 2 26.93 5.08 26.61
C ALA A 2 25.39 5.06 26.45
N GLU A 3 24.70 4.39 27.35
CA GLU A 3 23.23 4.37 27.35
C GLU A 3 22.67 5.73 27.77
N HIS A 4 21.65 6.18 27.04
CA HIS A 4 20.91 7.38 27.40
C HIS A 4 20.05 7.12 28.64
N LEU A 5 20.02 8.08 29.58
CA LEU A 5 19.11 8.03 30.72
C LEU A 5 17.66 7.98 30.24
N THR A 6 16.94 6.97 30.71
CA THR A 6 15.52 6.75 30.42
C THR A 6 14.64 7.66 31.28
N SER A 7 13.35 7.76 30.97
CA SER A 7 12.40 8.49 31.81
C SER A 7 12.31 7.90 33.22
N LYS A 8 12.49 6.57 33.38
CA LYS A 8 12.57 5.90 34.69
C LYS A 8 13.81 6.34 35.46
N ASP A 9 14.97 6.40 34.81
CA ASP A 9 16.21 6.86 35.42
C ASP A 9 16.08 8.31 35.91
N ARG A 10 15.46 9.19 35.10
CA ARG A 10 15.24 10.59 35.47
C ARG A 10 14.28 10.73 36.65
N PHE A 11 13.19 9.97 36.68
CA PHE A 11 12.28 9.95 37.83
C PHE A 11 13.00 9.50 39.10
N TYR A 12 13.83 8.46 39.00
CA TYR A 12 14.63 7.99 40.12
C TYR A 12 15.62 9.05 40.63
N ILE A 13 16.31 9.75 39.72
CA ILE A 13 17.22 10.86 40.07
C ILE A 13 16.48 11.96 40.84
N GLU A 14 15.29 12.38 40.39
CA GLU A 14 14.47 13.38 41.09
C GLU A 14 14.16 12.94 42.53
N LYS A 15 13.65 11.71 42.70
CA LYS A 15 13.29 11.17 44.01
C LYS A 15 14.49 11.14 44.98
N ARG A 16 15.63 10.59 44.54
CA ARG A 16 16.83 10.46 45.39
C ARG A 16 17.45 11.82 45.73
N ARG A 17 17.29 12.82 44.86
CA ARG A 17 17.74 14.20 45.15
C ARG A 17 16.87 14.86 46.21
N ALA A 18 15.56 14.62 46.21
CA ALA A 18 14.67 15.08 47.28
C ALA A 18 15.02 14.45 48.64
N GLU A 19 15.58 13.23 48.63
CA GLU A 19 16.09 12.52 49.81
C GLU A 19 17.54 12.92 50.19
N ASN A 20 18.11 13.97 49.57
CA ASN A 20 19.48 14.46 49.79
C ASN A 20 20.59 13.42 49.57
N VAL A 21 20.33 12.40 48.73
CA VAL A 21 21.31 11.36 48.41
C VAL A 21 22.42 11.91 47.53
N LEU A 22 23.67 11.55 47.84
CA LEU A 22 24.84 12.00 47.09
C LEU A 22 24.82 11.47 45.64
N MET A 23 25.21 12.31 44.69
CA MET A 23 25.25 11.98 43.25
C MET A 23 26.00 10.67 42.93
N ARG A 24 27.11 10.40 43.64
CA ARG A 24 27.90 9.15 43.45
C ARG A 24 27.15 7.91 43.94
N ALA A 25 26.26 8.04 44.92
CA ALA A 25 25.40 6.94 45.37
C ALA A 25 24.29 6.69 44.33
N ILE A 26 23.62 7.74 43.85
CA ILE A 26 22.62 7.65 42.76
C ILE A 26 23.21 6.99 41.51
N ALA A 27 24.45 7.36 41.15
CA ALA A 27 25.14 6.76 40.02
C ALA A 27 25.37 5.24 40.20
N ARG A 28 25.75 4.79 41.40
CA ARG A 28 25.91 3.37 41.70
C ARG A 28 24.57 2.62 41.69
N GLU A 29 23.53 3.21 42.28
CA GLU A 29 22.17 2.64 42.34
C GLU A 29 21.55 2.44 40.96
N LEU A 30 21.85 3.33 40.00
CA LEU A 30 21.39 3.23 38.62
C LEU A 30 22.37 2.51 37.69
N GLU A 31 23.50 2.01 38.21
CA GLU A 31 24.58 1.40 37.42
C GLU A 31 25.07 2.32 36.27
N ARG A 32 25.13 3.63 36.54
CA ARG A 32 25.57 4.67 35.60
C ARG A 32 26.88 5.31 36.05
N SER A 33 27.60 5.90 35.09
CA SER A 33 28.80 6.68 35.43
C SER A 33 28.42 7.94 36.24
N PRO A 34 29.20 8.33 37.26
CA PRO A 34 29.00 9.59 37.98
C PRO A 34 28.99 10.81 37.06
N SER A 35 29.79 10.77 35.98
CA SER A 35 29.84 11.82 34.97
C SER A 35 28.55 11.93 34.14
N ALA A 36 27.81 10.84 33.93
CA ALA A 36 26.52 10.89 33.25
C ALA A 36 25.46 11.59 34.11
N ILE A 37 25.39 11.23 35.40
CA ILE A 37 24.48 11.87 36.37
C ILE A 37 24.85 13.35 36.56
N SER A 38 26.14 13.68 36.68
CA SER A 38 26.61 15.06 36.80
C SER A 38 26.20 15.92 35.60
N ARG A 39 26.39 15.40 34.37
CA ARG A 39 26.00 16.10 33.14
C ARG A 39 24.49 16.29 33.03
N GLU A 40 23.71 15.29 33.43
CA GLU A 40 22.24 15.37 33.43
C GLU A 40 21.73 16.44 34.40
N LEU A 41 22.24 16.44 35.64
CA LEU A 41 21.85 17.43 36.64
C LEU A 41 22.27 18.84 36.22
N ARG A 42 23.53 19.02 35.79
CA ARG A 42 24.03 20.33 35.36
C ARG A 42 23.24 20.92 34.19
N ARG A 43 22.80 20.08 33.25
CA ARG A 43 22.09 20.52 32.05
C ARG A 43 20.62 20.86 32.31
N ASN A 44 20.03 20.28 33.35
CA ASN A 44 18.57 20.28 33.51
C ASN A 44 18.11 20.68 34.93
N THR A 45 18.99 21.31 35.71
CA THR A 45 18.68 21.94 36.99
C THR A 45 19.03 23.43 36.88
N PRO A 46 18.14 24.23 36.28
CA PRO A 46 18.43 25.65 36.07
C PRO A 46 18.19 26.45 37.35
N ASP A 47 18.92 27.54 37.51
CA ASP A 47 18.87 28.38 38.72
C ASP A 47 17.51 29.09 38.87
N ASP A 48 16.82 29.36 37.76
CA ASP A 48 15.48 29.94 37.68
C ASP A 48 14.36 29.00 38.17
N PHE A 49 14.68 27.73 38.43
CA PHE A 49 13.78 26.74 39.02
C PHE A 49 14.22 26.36 40.44
N ASN A 50 14.71 27.33 41.22
CA ASN A 50 15.20 27.17 42.60
C ASN A 50 16.26 26.06 42.75
N GLY A 51 17.00 25.74 41.68
CA GLY A 51 17.97 24.64 41.69
C GLY A 51 17.33 23.25 41.85
N LEU A 52 16.03 23.09 41.57
CA LEU A 52 15.33 21.82 41.62
C LEU A 52 15.45 21.05 40.28
N TYR A 53 15.61 19.73 40.36
CA TYR A 53 15.58 18.85 39.19
C TYR A 53 14.18 18.28 39.03
N CYS A 54 13.49 18.58 37.91
CA CYS A 54 12.14 18.08 37.63
C CYS A 54 12.13 17.13 36.43
N TRP A 55 11.96 15.82 36.65
CA TRP A 55 12.14 14.83 35.58
C TRP A 55 11.16 15.03 34.42
N ARG A 56 9.93 15.47 34.70
CA ARG A 56 8.89 15.71 33.67
C ARG A 56 9.29 16.83 32.72
N ALA A 57 9.84 17.92 33.27
CA ALA A 57 10.36 19.03 32.48
C ALA A 57 11.58 18.58 31.66
N VAL A 58 12.49 17.81 32.26
CA VAL A 58 13.67 17.28 31.56
C VAL A 58 13.28 16.34 30.41
N ASP A 59 12.31 15.45 30.61
CA ASP A 59 11.88 14.51 29.57
C ASP A 59 11.24 15.26 28.38
N LYS A 60 10.44 16.29 28.66
CA LYS A 60 9.88 17.20 27.66
C LYS A 60 10.98 17.96 26.90
N LEU A 61 11.94 18.55 27.61
CA LEU A 61 13.05 19.29 27.00
C LEU A 61 14.00 18.37 26.21
N ALA A 62 14.26 17.16 26.68
CA ALA A 62 15.06 16.18 25.98
C ALA A 62 14.39 15.75 24.67
N LYS A 63 13.06 15.57 24.67
CA LYS A 63 12.28 15.34 23.45
C LYS A 63 12.38 16.52 22.50
N LEU A 64 12.17 17.75 22.99
CA LEU A 64 12.28 18.99 22.19
C LEU A 64 13.66 19.20 21.56
N ARG A 65 14.74 19.04 22.34
CA ARG A 65 16.12 19.15 21.83
C ARG A 65 16.42 18.08 20.78
N ARG A 66 15.89 16.86 20.96
CA ARG A 66 16.05 15.78 19.99
C ARG A 66 15.29 16.10 18.69
N THR A 67 14.06 16.61 18.77
CA THR A 67 13.32 17.05 17.59
C THR A 67 14.04 18.21 16.89
N GLU A 68 14.50 19.23 17.61
CA GLU A 68 15.25 20.35 17.04
C GLU A 68 16.58 19.93 16.39
N ALA A 69 17.39 19.12 17.07
CA ALA A 69 18.63 18.59 16.50
C ALA A 69 18.38 17.69 15.28
N SER A 70 17.20 17.06 15.19
CA SER A 70 16.81 16.29 14.02
C SER A 70 16.36 17.17 12.84
N LYS A 71 15.80 18.38 13.07
CA LYS A 71 15.30 19.25 12.00
C LYS A 71 16.40 19.63 11.00
N SER A 72 17.61 19.97 11.46
CA SER A 72 18.74 20.31 10.58
C SER A 72 19.31 19.14 9.77
N LYS A 73 18.90 17.91 10.08
CA LYS A 73 19.33 16.68 9.38
C LYS A 73 18.17 15.86 8.83
N ALA A 74 16.93 16.30 9.00
CA ALA A 74 15.74 15.47 8.85
C ALA A 74 15.57 14.89 7.44
N PHE A 75 16.01 15.64 6.44
CA PHE A 75 15.86 15.31 5.02
C PHE A 75 17.20 15.28 4.29
N LYS A 76 18.31 15.03 4.99
CA LYS A 76 19.65 14.98 4.38
C LYS A 76 19.75 13.97 3.23
N HIS A 77 18.93 12.92 3.26
CA HIS A 77 18.88 11.86 2.25
C HIS A 77 17.82 12.10 1.17
N ILE A 78 17.16 13.26 1.17
CA ILE A 78 16.23 13.68 0.12
C ILE A 78 16.94 14.74 -0.70
N ASP A 79 17.57 14.31 -1.78
CA ASP A 79 18.11 15.19 -2.81
C ASP A 79 17.06 15.48 -3.88
N SER A 80 17.45 16.23 -4.92
CA SER A 80 16.55 16.58 -6.03
C SER A 80 16.04 15.36 -6.80
N PHE A 81 16.81 14.27 -6.84
CA PHE A 81 16.40 13.04 -7.47
C PHE A 81 15.30 12.35 -6.66
N VAL A 82 15.50 12.16 -5.35
CA VAL A 82 14.49 11.55 -4.47
C VAL A 82 13.21 12.39 -4.42
N ASP A 83 13.32 13.72 -4.34
CA ASP A 83 12.16 14.61 -4.37
C ASP A 83 11.38 14.50 -5.69
N GLY A 84 12.07 14.58 -6.84
CA GLY A 84 11.46 14.42 -8.15
C GLY A 84 10.79 13.05 -8.33
N TYR A 85 11.47 11.99 -7.90
CA TYR A 85 10.97 10.61 -7.96
C TYR A 85 9.71 10.43 -7.09
N LEU A 86 9.72 10.98 -5.87
CA LEU A 86 8.57 10.98 -4.97
C LEU A 86 7.37 11.71 -5.61
N ARG A 87 7.58 12.92 -6.12
CA ARG A 87 6.52 13.75 -6.73
C ARG A 87 5.89 13.09 -7.94
N GLN A 88 6.71 12.55 -8.83
CA GLN A 88 6.24 11.83 -10.02
C GLN A 88 5.39 10.62 -9.63
N ASN A 89 5.83 9.85 -8.64
CA ASN A 89 5.11 8.66 -8.19
C ASN A 89 3.82 8.99 -7.43
N LEU A 90 3.83 10.02 -6.59
CA LEU A 90 2.61 10.51 -5.92
C LEU A 90 1.55 10.97 -6.93
N ALA A 91 1.95 11.68 -7.98
CA ALA A 91 1.05 12.09 -9.07
C ALA A 91 0.39 10.88 -9.78
N ASN A 92 1.06 9.73 -9.78
CA ASN A 92 0.54 8.45 -10.27
C ASN A 92 -0.13 7.60 -9.18
N HIS A 93 -0.51 8.20 -8.05
CA HIS A 93 -1.17 7.55 -6.91
C HIS A 93 -0.38 6.40 -6.26
N THR A 94 0.94 6.39 -6.41
CA THR A 94 1.86 5.47 -5.74
C THR A 94 2.08 5.90 -4.29
N SER A 95 2.09 4.95 -3.35
CA SER A 95 2.27 5.25 -1.93
C SER A 95 3.74 5.53 -1.59
N PRO A 96 4.04 6.33 -0.55
CA PRO A 96 5.40 6.48 -0.05
C PRO A 96 6.10 5.16 0.33
N ASN A 97 5.36 4.13 0.78
CA ASN A 97 5.94 2.80 1.02
C ASN A 97 6.50 2.19 -0.28
N VAL A 98 5.70 2.20 -1.36
CA VAL A 98 6.15 1.68 -2.65
C VAL A 98 7.32 2.51 -3.18
N VAL A 99 7.26 3.85 -3.08
CA VAL A 99 8.38 4.73 -3.47
C VAL A 99 9.66 4.38 -2.70
N SER A 100 9.57 4.20 -1.38
CA SER A 100 10.70 3.79 -0.53
C SER A 100 11.29 2.46 -1.00
N GLY A 101 10.44 1.47 -1.28
CA GLY A 101 10.87 0.15 -1.76
C GLY A 101 11.51 0.19 -3.15
N GLU A 102 10.93 0.95 -4.09
CA GLU A 102 11.47 1.11 -5.44
C GLU A 102 12.80 1.88 -5.44
N LEU A 103 12.95 2.92 -4.62
CA LEU A 103 14.22 3.63 -4.46
C LEU A 103 15.33 2.69 -3.98
N ALA A 104 15.03 1.81 -3.02
CA ALA A 104 15.99 0.83 -2.53
C ALA A 104 16.33 -0.21 -3.61
N LEU A 105 15.32 -0.74 -4.29
CA LEU A 105 15.47 -1.84 -5.26
C LEU A 105 16.12 -1.38 -6.58
N LYS A 106 15.62 -0.30 -7.17
CA LYS A 106 15.99 0.17 -8.53
C LYS A 106 17.14 1.17 -8.51
N HIS A 107 17.32 1.90 -7.40
CA HIS A 107 18.25 3.03 -7.33
C HIS A 107 19.27 2.93 -6.18
N GLN A 108 19.28 1.82 -5.41
CA GLN A 108 20.16 1.61 -4.26
C GLN A 108 20.14 2.78 -3.25
N THR A 109 19.03 3.52 -3.23
CA THR A 109 18.83 4.70 -2.39
C THR A 109 17.88 4.36 -1.27
N HIS A 110 18.37 4.41 -0.03
CA HIS A 110 17.57 4.03 1.14
C HIS A 110 16.99 5.25 1.85
N VAL A 111 15.69 5.49 1.65
CA VAL A 111 14.91 6.50 2.39
C VAL A 111 13.67 5.84 2.93
N SER A 112 13.49 5.83 4.26
CA SER A 112 12.35 5.15 4.87
C SER A 112 11.01 5.81 4.51
N GLU A 113 9.95 5.00 4.42
CA GLU A 113 8.55 5.45 4.32
C GLU A 113 8.24 6.61 5.28
N ASN A 114 8.63 6.49 6.55
CA ASN A 114 8.37 7.52 7.56
C ASN A 114 9.09 8.83 7.26
N THR A 115 10.29 8.78 6.68
CA THR A 115 11.02 9.96 6.24
C THR A 115 10.28 10.65 5.10
N LEU A 116 9.80 9.88 4.11
CA LEU A 116 9.02 10.43 3.00
C LEU A 116 7.71 11.05 3.47
N TYR A 117 6.98 10.43 4.40
CA TYR A 117 5.79 11.03 4.99
C TYR A 117 6.08 12.34 5.74
N ARG A 118 7.14 12.37 6.56
CA ARG A 118 7.57 13.61 7.25
C ARG A 118 7.99 14.69 6.27
N TYR A 119 8.58 14.30 5.14
CA TYR A 119 8.97 15.25 4.10
C TYR A 119 7.75 15.83 3.37
N ILE A 120 6.76 15.00 3.05
CA ILE A 120 5.48 15.46 2.51
C ILE A 120 4.84 16.46 3.48
N GLU A 121 4.74 16.14 4.77
CA GLU A 121 4.21 17.05 5.79
C GLU A 121 4.98 18.38 5.85
N HIS A 122 6.31 18.33 5.75
CA HIS A 122 7.15 19.53 5.69
C HIS A 122 6.87 20.40 4.46
N LEU A 123 6.67 19.80 3.28
CA LEU A 123 6.30 20.54 2.06
C LEU A 123 4.90 21.16 2.20
N GLU A 124 3.96 20.49 2.88
CA GLU A 124 2.64 21.05 3.18
C GLU A 124 2.72 22.28 4.08
N GLU A 125 3.56 22.25 5.12
CA GLU A 125 3.82 23.41 5.99
C GLU A 125 4.39 24.61 5.20
N GLN A 126 5.04 24.36 4.05
CA GLN A 126 5.56 25.36 3.13
C GLN A 126 4.56 25.80 2.05
N GLY A 127 3.35 25.24 2.05
CA GLY A 127 2.26 25.61 1.13
C GLY A 127 2.06 24.68 -0.06
N GLU A 128 2.79 23.56 -0.15
CA GLU A 128 2.63 22.59 -1.23
C GLU A 128 1.61 21.49 -0.88
N SER A 129 0.52 21.36 -1.64
CA SER A 129 -0.53 20.38 -1.33
C SER A 129 -0.26 19.01 -1.96
N LEU A 130 0.55 18.18 -1.29
CA LEU A 130 0.89 16.82 -1.73
C LEU A 130 0.06 15.72 -1.04
N ARG A 131 -0.63 15.96 0.10
CA ARG A 131 -1.52 14.93 0.70
C ARG A 131 -2.65 14.50 -0.22
N LYS A 132 -3.13 15.41 -1.07
CA LYS A 132 -4.31 15.15 -1.90
C LYS A 132 -4.11 13.94 -2.80
N ASP A 133 -2.84 13.65 -3.15
CA ASP A 133 -2.38 12.58 -4.01
C ASP A 133 -2.10 11.27 -3.24
N LEU A 134 -2.18 11.30 -1.89
CA LEU A 134 -1.97 10.12 -1.06
C LEU A 134 -3.11 9.09 -1.17
N PRO A 135 -2.76 7.80 -1.13
CA PRO A 135 -3.67 6.65 -1.23
C PRO A 135 -4.95 6.60 -0.38
N ARG A 136 -4.92 7.15 0.84
CA ARG A 136 -5.93 6.84 1.86
C ARG A 136 -6.82 8.04 2.13
N ARG A 137 -8.09 7.90 1.75
CA ARG A 137 -9.22 8.63 2.34
C ARG A 137 -10.11 7.56 2.96
N GLY A 138 -10.00 7.37 4.28
CA GLY A 138 -10.70 6.33 5.01
C GLY A 138 -12.19 6.34 4.67
N LYS A 139 -12.77 5.15 4.40
CA LYS A 139 -14.21 4.98 4.27
C LYS A 139 -14.68 3.91 5.24
N PRO A 140 -15.77 4.15 5.98
CA PRO A 140 -16.44 3.11 6.73
C PRO A 140 -17.08 2.10 5.75
N TYR A 141 -16.92 0.82 6.06
CA TYR A 141 -17.54 -0.27 5.29
C TYR A 141 -19.04 -0.31 5.60
N LYS A 142 -19.88 -0.34 4.57
CA LYS A 142 -21.32 -0.64 4.71
C LYS A 142 -21.54 -2.05 4.16
N ARG A 143 -22.10 -2.94 4.98
CA ARG A 143 -22.61 -4.24 4.53
C ARG A 143 -23.87 -3.99 3.72
N SER A 144 -23.87 -4.35 2.44
CA SER A 144 -25.10 -4.41 1.62
C SER A 144 -25.66 -5.84 1.65
N GLY A 145 -26.99 -5.94 1.68
CA GLY A 145 -27.73 -7.20 1.73
C GLY A 145 -27.82 -7.94 0.40
N THR A 146 -28.47 -9.10 0.48
CA THR A 146 -28.53 -10.20 -0.49
C THR A 146 -29.09 -9.82 -1.86
N VAL A 147 -28.39 -10.23 -2.92
CA VAL A 147 -29.02 -10.55 -4.22
C VAL A 147 -28.72 -12.02 -4.49
N HIS A 148 -29.75 -12.85 -4.55
CA HIS A 148 -29.63 -14.24 -4.95
C HIS A 148 -29.59 -14.24 -6.48
N SER A 149 -28.41 -14.43 -7.08
CA SER A 149 -28.30 -14.71 -8.51
C SER A 149 -28.27 -16.23 -8.72
N THR A 150 -29.10 -16.72 -9.63
CA THR A 150 -29.10 -18.12 -10.08
C THR A 150 -28.33 -18.21 -11.39
N ILE A 151 -27.00 -18.21 -11.30
CA ILE A 151 -26.13 -18.57 -12.43
C ILE A 151 -26.24 -20.08 -12.64
N LYS A 152 -26.69 -20.49 -13.82
CA LYS A 152 -26.81 -21.91 -14.19
C LYS A 152 -25.42 -22.53 -14.29
N ASN A 153 -25.27 -23.81 -13.90
CA ASN A 153 -24.02 -24.57 -14.02
C ASN A 153 -22.78 -23.95 -13.32
N ARG A 154 -22.97 -23.06 -12.33
CA ARG A 154 -21.85 -22.49 -11.59
C ARG A 154 -21.03 -23.57 -10.87
N VAL A 155 -19.70 -23.48 -10.98
CA VAL A 155 -18.76 -24.27 -10.20
C VAL A 155 -18.31 -23.45 -8.99
N ASP A 156 -18.37 -24.04 -7.80
CA ASP A 156 -18.00 -23.34 -6.56
C ASP A 156 -16.48 -23.21 -6.43
N ILE A 157 -16.01 -22.12 -5.83
CA ILE A 157 -14.57 -21.89 -5.58
C ILE A 157 -13.91 -23.01 -4.76
N SER A 158 -14.68 -23.77 -3.97
CA SER A 158 -14.15 -24.93 -3.24
C SER A 158 -13.67 -26.08 -4.13
N GLU A 159 -14.09 -26.11 -5.40
CA GLU A 159 -13.63 -27.09 -6.39
C GLU A 159 -12.39 -26.61 -7.17
N ARG A 160 -11.95 -25.35 -6.96
CA ARG A 160 -10.78 -24.80 -7.64
C ARG A 160 -9.50 -25.49 -7.16
N PRO A 161 -8.57 -25.86 -8.06
CA PRO A 161 -7.33 -26.51 -7.66
C PRO A 161 -6.48 -25.60 -6.77
N ALA A 162 -5.82 -26.18 -5.77
CA ALA A 162 -5.05 -25.45 -4.76
C ALA A 162 -3.92 -24.59 -5.36
N ILE A 163 -3.31 -25.05 -6.47
CA ILE A 163 -2.25 -24.34 -7.20
C ILE A 163 -2.64 -22.90 -7.56
N ALA A 164 -3.93 -22.65 -7.83
CA ALA A 164 -4.43 -21.32 -8.14
C ALA A 164 -4.25 -20.31 -6.98
N ASP A 165 -4.14 -20.77 -5.73
CA ASP A 165 -3.93 -19.95 -4.54
C ASP A 165 -2.45 -19.86 -4.11
N GLU A 166 -1.59 -20.70 -4.67
CA GLU A 166 -0.15 -20.73 -4.36
C GLU A 166 0.60 -19.54 -4.96
N LYS A 167 0.08 -18.93 -6.04
CA LYS A 167 0.66 -17.76 -6.72
C LYS A 167 2.07 -18.04 -7.28
N THR A 168 2.28 -19.28 -7.69
CA THR A 168 3.56 -19.80 -8.19
C THR A 168 3.62 -19.82 -9.72
N GLU A 169 2.48 -19.82 -10.40
CA GLU A 169 2.39 -19.80 -11.86
C GLU A 169 1.38 -18.77 -12.38
N ILE A 170 1.60 -18.31 -13.61
CA ILE A 170 0.72 -17.37 -14.31
C ILE A 170 -0.45 -18.13 -14.96
N GLY A 171 -1.57 -17.44 -15.14
CA GLY A 171 -2.77 -17.95 -15.80
C GLY A 171 -3.94 -18.16 -14.84
N HIS A 172 -3.72 -18.00 -13.53
CA HIS A 172 -4.78 -17.99 -12.55
C HIS A 172 -5.24 -16.56 -12.30
N VAL A 173 -6.42 -16.19 -12.80
CA VAL A 173 -6.89 -14.81 -12.78
C VAL A 173 -8.12 -14.63 -11.89
N GLU A 174 -8.19 -13.49 -11.21
CA GLU A 174 -9.42 -12.97 -10.63
C GLU A 174 -10.03 -11.92 -11.56
N ILE A 175 -11.36 -11.93 -11.72
CA ILE A 175 -12.06 -10.98 -12.59
C ILE A 175 -13.18 -10.22 -11.88
N ASP A 176 -13.34 -8.95 -12.24
CA ASP A 176 -14.35 -8.06 -11.65
C ASP A 176 -14.87 -7.07 -12.67
N THR A 177 -16.10 -6.57 -12.48
CA THR A 177 -16.60 -5.43 -13.24
C THR A 177 -16.65 -4.17 -12.39
N ILE A 178 -15.99 -3.12 -12.86
CA ILE A 178 -16.07 -1.80 -12.26
C ILE A 178 -17.20 -1.04 -12.96
N VAL A 179 -18.19 -0.60 -12.20
CA VAL A 179 -19.36 0.10 -12.75
C VAL A 179 -19.18 1.62 -12.78
N GLY A 180 -19.41 2.23 -13.93
CA GLY A 180 -19.33 3.68 -14.17
C GLY A 180 -20.58 4.44 -13.74
N LYS A 181 -20.69 5.67 -14.24
CA LYS A 181 -21.79 6.59 -13.95
C LYS A 181 -23.14 5.96 -14.31
N ASN A 182 -24.12 6.08 -13.40
CA ASN A 182 -25.50 5.62 -13.60
C ASN A 182 -25.64 4.15 -14.05
N HIS A 183 -24.65 3.30 -13.77
CA HIS A 183 -24.58 1.92 -14.25
C HIS A 183 -24.57 1.76 -15.78
N LYS A 184 -24.21 2.81 -16.55
CA LYS A 184 -24.26 2.79 -18.01
C LYS A 184 -22.97 2.32 -18.68
N SER A 185 -21.82 2.66 -18.13
CA SER A 185 -20.51 2.24 -18.61
C SER A 185 -19.83 1.29 -17.63
N GLN A 186 -19.02 0.34 -18.10
CA GLN A 186 -18.36 -0.66 -17.26
C GLN A 186 -16.94 -0.97 -17.75
N LEU A 187 -16.05 -1.31 -16.81
CA LEU A 187 -14.73 -1.87 -17.12
C LEU A 187 -14.66 -3.30 -16.62
N LEU A 188 -14.25 -4.22 -17.47
CA LEU A 188 -13.77 -5.53 -17.06
C LEU A 188 -12.34 -5.39 -16.56
N THR A 189 -12.06 -5.99 -15.41
CA THR A 189 -10.72 -6.10 -14.86
C THR A 189 -10.35 -7.57 -14.73
N ILE A 190 -9.17 -7.92 -15.20
CA ILE A 190 -8.60 -9.27 -15.11
C ILE A 190 -7.24 -9.12 -14.43
N VAL A 191 -7.02 -9.86 -13.34
CA VAL A 191 -5.78 -9.74 -12.56
C VAL A 191 -5.18 -11.10 -12.32
N ASP A 192 -3.97 -11.31 -12.81
CA ASP A 192 -3.21 -12.54 -12.55
C ASP A 192 -2.81 -12.65 -11.07
N LYS A 193 -2.94 -13.83 -10.48
CA LYS A 193 -2.71 -14.04 -9.05
C LYS A 193 -1.24 -14.16 -8.70
N ALA A 194 -0.35 -14.56 -9.61
CA ALA A 194 1.08 -14.66 -9.36
C ALA A 194 1.79 -13.33 -9.60
N CYS A 195 1.82 -12.87 -10.85
CA CYS A 195 2.52 -11.65 -11.26
C CYS A 195 1.75 -10.37 -10.99
N LYS A 196 0.43 -10.46 -10.74
CA LYS A 196 -0.44 -9.30 -10.46
C LYS A 196 -0.62 -8.34 -11.62
N VAL A 197 -0.31 -8.75 -12.85
CA VAL A 197 -0.61 -7.98 -14.06
C VAL A 197 -2.11 -7.75 -14.11
N VAL A 198 -2.49 -6.51 -14.39
CA VAL A 198 -3.88 -6.06 -14.51
C VAL A 198 -4.15 -5.78 -15.97
N THR A 199 -5.24 -6.33 -16.49
CA THR A 199 -5.80 -5.97 -17.78
C THR A 199 -7.13 -5.28 -17.57
N ILE A 200 -7.34 -4.15 -18.23
CA ILE A 200 -8.54 -3.32 -18.16
C ILE A 200 -9.16 -3.24 -19.55
N ARG A 201 -10.43 -3.61 -19.68
CA ARG A 201 -11.17 -3.50 -20.95
C ARG A 201 -12.49 -2.78 -20.74
N ARG A 202 -12.81 -1.82 -21.61
CA ARG A 202 -14.13 -1.18 -21.63
C ARG A 202 -15.15 -2.18 -22.17
N LEU A 203 -16.25 -2.35 -21.45
CA LEU A 203 -17.37 -3.16 -21.93
C LEU A 203 -18.43 -2.25 -22.54
N LYS A 204 -19.08 -2.73 -23.61
CA LYS A 204 -20.20 -2.02 -24.26
C LYS A 204 -21.46 -1.97 -23.37
N SER A 205 -21.61 -2.92 -22.45
CA SER A 205 -22.71 -2.98 -21.49
C SER A 205 -22.37 -3.93 -20.33
N LYS A 206 -23.28 -4.02 -19.35
CA LYS A 206 -23.19 -4.97 -18.22
C LYS A 206 -23.66 -6.39 -18.57
N SER A 207 -23.93 -6.68 -19.84
CA SER A 207 -24.47 -7.98 -20.26
C SER A 207 -23.39 -9.07 -20.27
N ALA A 208 -23.82 -10.33 -20.19
CA ALA A 208 -22.90 -11.46 -20.28
C ALA A 208 -22.21 -11.54 -21.65
N GLU A 209 -22.92 -11.18 -22.72
CA GLU A 209 -22.40 -11.12 -24.08
C GLU A 209 -21.28 -10.08 -24.20
N ALA A 210 -21.43 -8.92 -23.57
CA ALA A 210 -20.39 -7.90 -23.57
C ALA A 210 -19.12 -8.38 -22.84
N VAL A 211 -19.27 -9.12 -21.73
CA VAL A 211 -18.13 -9.73 -21.03
C VAL A 211 -17.45 -10.79 -21.89
N ILE A 212 -18.21 -11.65 -22.57
CA ILE A 212 -17.67 -12.66 -23.50
C ILE A 212 -16.84 -12.00 -24.60
N GLU A 213 -17.35 -10.95 -25.25
CA GLU A 213 -16.61 -10.22 -26.28
C GLU A 213 -15.31 -9.60 -25.73
N GLY A 214 -15.37 -9.02 -24.52
CA GLY A 214 -14.18 -8.52 -23.84
C GLY A 214 -13.13 -9.60 -23.58
N PHE A 215 -13.55 -10.83 -23.26
CA PHE A 215 -12.63 -11.96 -23.11
C PHE A 215 -12.01 -12.41 -24.44
N LYS A 216 -12.76 -12.42 -25.55
CA LYS A 216 -12.20 -12.74 -26.87
C LYS A 216 -11.06 -11.80 -27.26
N GLU A 217 -11.22 -10.50 -26.98
CA GLU A 217 -10.19 -9.50 -27.24
C GLU A 217 -8.94 -9.70 -26.35
N VAL A 218 -9.13 -10.02 -25.07
CA VAL A 218 -8.02 -10.25 -24.14
C VAL A 218 -7.28 -11.53 -24.47
N ASP A 219 -8.00 -12.63 -24.69
CA ASP A 219 -7.44 -13.93 -25.04
C ASP A 219 -6.60 -13.85 -26.32
N GLY A 220 -7.10 -13.14 -27.35
CA GLY A 220 -6.36 -12.92 -28.59
C GLY A 220 -5.16 -11.97 -28.50
N SER A 221 -4.94 -11.30 -27.35
CA SER A 221 -3.86 -10.31 -27.17
C SER A 221 -2.94 -10.58 -25.99
N THR A 222 -3.24 -11.59 -25.17
CA THR A 222 -2.41 -11.96 -24.02
C THR A 222 -1.24 -12.85 -24.44
N PHE A 223 -0.18 -12.85 -23.64
CA PHE A 223 1.02 -13.67 -23.85
C PHE A 223 1.10 -14.87 -22.88
N TYR A 224 -0.01 -15.21 -22.21
CA TYR A 224 -0.09 -16.33 -21.29
C TYR A 224 -1.42 -17.07 -21.46
N GLU A 225 -1.41 -18.37 -21.21
CA GLU A 225 -2.63 -19.19 -21.22
C GLU A 225 -3.42 -19.02 -19.92
N PHE A 226 -4.74 -18.90 -20.03
CA PHE A 226 -5.61 -18.93 -18.85
C PHE A 226 -5.74 -20.37 -18.33
N LYS A 227 -5.49 -20.56 -17.03
CA LYS A 227 -5.64 -21.84 -16.33
C LYS A 227 -6.92 -21.88 -15.53
N THR A 228 -7.15 -20.87 -14.69
CA THR A 228 -8.39 -20.74 -13.92
C THR A 228 -8.86 -19.30 -13.86
N ILE A 229 -10.17 -19.09 -13.97
CA ILE A 229 -10.81 -17.78 -13.85
C ILE A 229 -11.71 -17.79 -12.62
N THR A 230 -11.62 -16.74 -11.79
CA THR A 230 -12.46 -16.61 -10.59
C THR A 230 -13.27 -15.32 -10.60
N ALA A 231 -14.60 -15.44 -10.57
CA ALA A 231 -15.54 -14.33 -10.56
C ALA A 231 -16.39 -14.28 -9.27
N ASP A 232 -17.15 -13.20 -9.08
CA ASP A 232 -18.22 -13.16 -8.10
C ASP A 232 -19.51 -13.66 -8.74
N ASN A 233 -20.59 -13.71 -7.95
CA ASN A 233 -21.89 -14.16 -8.44
C ASN A 233 -22.63 -13.05 -9.24
N GLY A 234 -21.92 -12.12 -9.87
CA GLY A 234 -22.50 -11.12 -10.76
C GLY A 234 -23.17 -11.77 -11.97
N THR A 235 -24.38 -11.33 -12.32
CA THR A 235 -25.14 -11.87 -13.47
C THR A 235 -24.45 -11.58 -14.80
N GLU A 236 -23.59 -10.57 -14.86
CA GLU A 236 -22.68 -10.30 -15.97
C GLU A 236 -21.75 -11.48 -16.28
N PHE A 237 -21.48 -12.37 -15.33
CA PHE A 237 -20.65 -13.56 -15.52
C PHE A 237 -21.48 -14.81 -15.85
N ALA A 238 -22.77 -14.67 -16.16
CA ALA A 238 -23.61 -15.81 -16.54
C ALA A 238 -23.07 -16.56 -17.78
N GLY A 239 -22.35 -15.86 -18.66
CA GLY A 239 -21.67 -16.43 -19.84
C GLY A 239 -20.39 -17.21 -19.58
N HIS A 240 -20.08 -17.55 -18.32
CA HIS A 240 -18.85 -18.25 -17.92
C HIS A 240 -18.53 -19.52 -18.70
N GLU A 241 -19.52 -20.34 -19.08
CA GLU A 241 -19.27 -21.56 -19.88
C GLU A 241 -18.71 -21.25 -21.27
N GLU A 242 -19.08 -20.10 -21.87
CA GLU A 242 -18.52 -19.67 -23.14
C GLU A 242 -17.12 -19.07 -22.97
N ILE A 243 -16.90 -18.31 -21.89
CA ILE A 243 -15.57 -17.80 -21.53
C ILE A 243 -14.59 -18.95 -21.30
N ALA A 244 -15.01 -20.00 -20.58
CA ALA A 244 -14.21 -21.21 -20.36
C ALA A 244 -13.84 -21.90 -21.68
N LYS A 245 -14.76 -21.95 -22.66
CA LYS A 245 -14.48 -22.52 -23.99
C LYS A 245 -13.51 -21.68 -24.82
N ILE A 246 -13.62 -20.35 -24.75
CA ILE A 246 -12.74 -19.42 -25.48
C ILE A 246 -11.31 -19.54 -24.94
N THR A 247 -11.18 -19.47 -23.62
CA THR A 247 -9.88 -19.37 -22.94
C THR A 247 -9.23 -20.72 -22.64
N GLY A 248 -9.99 -21.81 -22.71
CA GLY A 248 -9.56 -23.14 -22.25
C GLY A 248 -9.48 -23.30 -20.72
N ALA A 249 -9.83 -22.26 -19.96
CA ALA A 249 -9.66 -22.23 -18.51
C ALA A 249 -10.89 -22.73 -17.75
N ASP A 250 -10.65 -23.32 -16.58
CA ASP A 250 -11.71 -23.65 -15.64
C ASP A 250 -12.25 -22.38 -14.95
N PHE A 251 -13.57 -22.28 -14.82
CA PHE A 251 -14.23 -21.07 -14.30
C PHE A 251 -14.93 -21.34 -12.97
N TYR A 252 -14.61 -20.54 -11.94
CA TYR A 252 -15.09 -20.71 -10.58
C TYR A 252 -15.74 -19.45 -10.02
N PHE A 253 -16.71 -19.64 -9.12
CA PHE A 253 -17.42 -18.56 -8.45
C PHE A 253 -17.14 -18.53 -6.95
N ALA A 254 -16.74 -17.36 -6.45
CA ALA A 254 -16.55 -17.13 -5.01
C ALA A 254 -17.86 -17.36 -4.23
N LYS A 255 -17.73 -17.72 -2.95
CA LYS A 255 -18.90 -17.92 -2.11
C LYS A 255 -19.60 -16.59 -1.85
N PRO A 256 -20.95 -16.58 -1.77
CA PRO A 256 -21.67 -15.41 -1.27
C PRO A 256 -21.09 -14.93 0.07
N TYR A 257 -20.95 -13.62 0.24
CA TYR A 257 -20.42 -12.99 1.46
C TYR A 257 -18.95 -13.30 1.80
N SER A 258 -18.19 -13.94 0.91
CA SER A 258 -16.79 -14.29 1.14
C SER A 258 -15.84 -13.38 0.37
N SER A 259 -15.93 -12.07 0.62
CA SER A 259 -15.15 -11.06 -0.11
C SER A 259 -13.63 -11.25 0.03
N TRP A 260 -13.17 -11.90 1.10
CA TRP A 260 -11.75 -12.25 1.31
C TRP A 260 -11.21 -13.25 0.29
N GLU A 261 -12.07 -14.06 -0.34
CA GLU A 261 -11.69 -15.01 -1.40
C GLU A 261 -11.31 -14.30 -2.72
N ARG A 262 -11.56 -12.98 -2.82
CA ARG A 262 -11.29 -12.10 -3.97
C ARG A 262 -10.52 -10.84 -3.56
N GLY A 263 -9.65 -10.96 -2.55
CA GLY A 263 -8.93 -9.80 -2.00
C GLY A 263 -8.07 -9.05 -3.03
N LEU A 264 -7.68 -9.69 -4.14
CA LEU A 264 -6.88 -9.07 -5.20
C LEU A 264 -7.72 -8.11 -6.06
N ASN A 265 -8.95 -8.49 -6.41
CA ASN A 265 -9.85 -7.63 -7.15
C ASN A 265 -10.27 -6.40 -6.34
N GLU A 266 -10.63 -6.56 -5.06
CA GLU A 266 -11.00 -5.40 -4.22
C GLU A 266 -9.87 -4.38 -4.15
N HIS A 267 -8.64 -4.86 -3.97
CA HIS A 267 -7.46 -4.02 -3.97
C HIS A 267 -7.24 -3.33 -5.34
N THR A 268 -7.33 -4.08 -6.44
CA THR A 268 -7.11 -3.56 -7.80
C THR A 268 -8.18 -2.55 -8.21
N SER A 269 -9.46 -2.86 -7.97
CA SER A 269 -10.57 -1.94 -8.14
C SER A 269 -10.36 -0.65 -7.33
N GLY A 270 -9.85 -0.76 -6.09
CA GLY A 270 -9.47 0.38 -5.27
C GLY A 270 -8.37 1.26 -5.88
N LEU A 271 -7.42 0.68 -6.62
CA LEU A 271 -6.37 1.41 -7.32
C LEU A 271 -6.90 2.14 -8.56
N ILE A 272 -7.67 1.44 -9.40
CA ILE A 272 -8.29 2.03 -10.60
C ILE A 272 -9.20 3.21 -10.20
N ARG A 273 -9.94 3.08 -9.09
CA ARG A 273 -10.82 4.15 -8.57
C ARG A 273 -10.11 5.42 -8.10
N ARG A 274 -8.78 5.43 -8.02
CA ARG A 274 -8.01 6.67 -7.76
C ARG A 274 -7.90 7.52 -9.01
N PHE A 275 -7.70 6.88 -10.16
CA PHE A 275 -7.70 7.52 -11.47
C PHE A 275 -9.11 7.81 -11.95
N LEU A 276 -10.03 6.87 -11.73
CA LEU A 276 -11.41 6.93 -12.20
C LEU A 276 -12.40 6.87 -11.02
N PRO A 277 -12.64 7.99 -10.30
CA PRO A 277 -13.52 8.04 -9.14
C PRO A 277 -14.93 7.46 -9.37
N LYS A 278 -15.64 7.16 -8.28
CA LYS A 278 -17.06 6.74 -8.40
C LYS A 278 -17.87 7.85 -9.07
N GLY A 279 -18.67 7.50 -10.07
CA GLY A 279 -19.45 8.44 -10.87
C GLY A 279 -18.76 8.92 -12.15
N THR A 280 -17.52 8.50 -12.41
CA THR A 280 -16.89 8.63 -13.74
C THR A 280 -17.70 7.84 -14.77
N ASP A 281 -17.98 8.47 -15.91
CA ASP A 281 -18.51 7.78 -17.07
C ASP A 281 -17.33 7.26 -17.89
N PHE A 282 -17.22 5.94 -18.06
CA PHE A 282 -16.07 5.36 -18.75
C PHE A 282 -16.13 5.52 -20.26
N ASP A 283 -17.27 5.96 -20.80
CA ASP A 283 -17.41 6.33 -22.21
C ASP A 283 -16.71 7.68 -22.50
N ASP A 284 -16.53 8.53 -21.48
CA ASP A 284 -15.78 9.80 -21.58
C ASP A 284 -14.25 9.61 -21.36
N VAL A 285 -13.82 8.40 -20.99
CA VAL A 285 -12.40 8.06 -20.78
C VAL A 285 -11.85 7.52 -22.08
N SER A 286 -10.76 8.07 -22.62
CA SER A 286 -10.18 7.58 -23.87
C SER A 286 -9.46 6.24 -23.69
N ASP A 287 -9.24 5.51 -24.79
CA ASP A 287 -8.50 4.26 -24.77
C ASP A 287 -7.03 4.46 -24.38
N GLU A 288 -6.43 5.59 -24.77
CA GLU A 288 -5.08 5.97 -24.35
C GLU A 288 -5.00 6.20 -22.84
N GLU A 289 -6.02 6.80 -22.23
CA GLU A 289 -6.06 7.00 -20.79
C GLU A 289 -6.22 5.66 -20.05
N LEU A 290 -7.06 4.75 -20.55
CA LEU A 290 -7.16 3.40 -19.98
C LEU A 290 -5.83 2.63 -20.10
N ALA A 291 -5.18 2.68 -21.26
CA ALA A 291 -3.87 2.07 -21.48
C ALA A 291 -2.80 2.70 -20.57
N ARG A 292 -2.84 4.01 -20.34
CA ARG A 292 -1.93 4.71 -19.42
C ARG A 292 -2.14 4.23 -17.98
N ILE A 293 -3.40 4.10 -17.53
CA ILE A 293 -3.72 3.58 -16.19
C ILE A 293 -3.22 2.14 -16.05
N GLU A 294 -3.50 1.27 -17.03
CA GLU A 294 -3.04 -0.12 -17.06
C GLU A 294 -1.50 -0.18 -16.97
N HIS A 295 -0.80 0.61 -17.79
CA HIS A 295 0.65 0.71 -17.80
C HIS A 295 1.20 1.15 -16.44
N ILE A 296 0.63 2.17 -15.81
CA ILE A 296 1.05 2.63 -14.47
C ILE A 296 0.86 1.52 -13.44
N LEU A 297 -0.28 0.82 -13.44
CA LEU A 297 -0.54 -0.26 -12.49
C LEU A 297 0.39 -1.47 -12.65
N ASN A 298 0.88 -1.70 -13.87
CA ASN A 298 1.75 -2.82 -14.21
C ASN A 298 3.26 -2.50 -14.16
N THR A 299 3.65 -1.23 -14.16
CA THR A 299 5.05 -0.78 -14.00
C THR A 299 5.39 -0.29 -12.60
N ARG A 300 4.38 -0.02 -11.78
CA ARG A 300 4.54 0.36 -10.38
C ARG A 300 4.83 -0.87 -9.51
N GLY A 301 5.84 -0.76 -8.66
CA GLY A 301 6.19 -1.77 -7.67
C GLY A 301 5.03 -2.18 -6.75
N ARG A 302 5.04 -3.45 -6.30
CA ARG A 302 4.12 -3.96 -5.28
C ARG A 302 4.89 -4.56 -4.13
N GLU A 303 4.57 -4.14 -2.91
CA GLU A 303 5.16 -4.72 -1.69
C GLU A 303 4.99 -6.25 -1.64
N SER A 304 3.85 -6.77 -2.09
CA SER A 304 3.59 -8.22 -2.18
C SER A 304 4.51 -8.97 -3.16
N LEU A 305 5.21 -8.25 -4.04
CA LEU A 305 6.17 -8.78 -5.01
C LEU A 305 7.59 -8.32 -4.66
N GLY A 306 7.87 -7.95 -3.40
CA GLY A 306 9.19 -7.44 -3.02
C GLY A 306 9.55 -6.12 -3.70
N PHE A 307 8.54 -5.30 -4.02
CA PHE A 307 8.64 -4.03 -4.74
C PHE A 307 9.00 -4.11 -6.22
N TYR A 308 9.12 -5.31 -6.79
CA TYR A 308 9.08 -5.48 -8.24
C TYR A 308 7.69 -5.12 -8.79
N SER A 309 7.66 -4.65 -10.04
CA SER A 309 6.42 -4.37 -10.74
C SER A 309 5.81 -5.66 -11.32
N PRO A 310 4.49 -5.68 -11.58
CA PRO A 310 3.87 -6.79 -12.28
C PRO A 310 4.55 -7.18 -13.58
N TYR A 311 4.97 -6.20 -14.39
CA TYR A 311 5.71 -6.48 -15.62
C TYR A 311 7.11 -7.04 -15.37
N ASP A 312 7.81 -6.65 -14.30
CA ASP A 312 9.10 -7.27 -13.97
C ASP A 312 8.93 -8.77 -13.72
N ILE A 313 7.90 -9.17 -12.95
CA ILE A 313 7.59 -10.57 -12.66
C ILE A 313 7.09 -11.30 -13.91
N PHE A 314 6.24 -10.65 -14.71
CA PHE A 314 5.72 -11.22 -15.96
C PHE A 314 6.84 -11.55 -16.95
N VAL A 315 7.78 -10.62 -17.15
CA VAL A 315 8.94 -10.83 -18.04
C VAL A 315 9.84 -11.93 -17.52
N GLN A 316 10.05 -12.04 -16.21
CA GLN A 316 10.82 -13.15 -15.63
C GLN A 316 10.18 -14.51 -15.95
N TYR A 317 8.85 -14.60 -15.89
CA TYR A 317 8.13 -15.82 -16.23
C TYR A 317 8.27 -16.17 -17.72
N LEU A 318 8.05 -15.22 -18.62
CA LEU A 318 8.21 -15.43 -20.07
C LEU A 318 9.63 -15.88 -20.45
N ASN A 319 10.65 -15.39 -19.75
CA ASN A 319 12.03 -15.79 -19.98
C ASN A 319 12.37 -17.16 -19.38
N ALA A 320 11.59 -17.66 -18.42
CA ALA A 320 11.81 -18.96 -17.80
C ALA A 320 11.14 -20.11 -18.59
N GLU A 321 10.15 -19.79 -19.44
CA GLU A 321 9.49 -20.76 -20.34
C GLU A 321 10.21 -20.93 -21.69
N GLN A 322 11.27 -20.17 -21.96
CA GLN A 322 12.16 -20.31 -23.13
C GLN A 322 13.37 -21.18 -22.83
#